data_AF-A0A3B9URR8-F1
#
_entry.id   AF-A0A3B9URR8-F1
#
_cell.length_a   1.000
_cell.length_b   1.000
_cell.length_c   1.000
_cell.angle_alpha   90.00
_cell.angle_beta   90.00
_cell.angle_gamma   90.00
#
_symmetry.space_group_name_H-M   'P 1'
#
loop_
_entity.id
_entity.type
_entity.pdbx_description
1 polymer ?
#
loop_
_entity_poly.entity_id
_entity_poly.type
_entity_poly.pdbx_seq_one_letter_code
_entity_poly.pdbx_strand_id
1 'polypeptide(L)' 'MGYYLEQDYCVLGTPDSGRFTEAGVPTTWIWGPGDKHYHSPEDKPERVDPNKLKALADILATVICRLANAEEIKWYNSC' A
#
# COMPACT_ATOMS: atom_id res chain seq x y z
N MET A 1 16.00 -7.01 -11.46
CA MET A 1 15.75 -5.80 -10.65
C MET A 1 14.28 -5.81 -10.27
N GLY A 2 13.96 -5.62 -9.00
CA GLY A 2 12.61 -5.65 -8.46
C GLY A 2 12.46 -4.63 -7.33
N TYR A 3 11.25 -4.46 -6.83
CA TYR A 3 10.97 -3.56 -5.72
C TYR A 3 11.21 -4.27 -4.39
N TYR A 4 11.65 -3.51 -3.39
CA TYR A 4 11.73 -3.97 -2.00
C TYR A 4 10.48 -3.52 -1.25
N LEU A 5 9.83 -4.46 -0.57
CA LEU A 5 8.71 -4.22 0.32
C LEU A 5 9.09 -4.75 1.70
N GLU A 6 8.77 -3.97 2.73
CA GLU A 6 8.94 -4.35 4.13
C GLU A 6 7.60 -4.25 4.82
N GLN A 7 7.31 -5.21 5.69
CA GLN A 7 6.13 -5.17 6.54
C GLN A 7 6.43 -4.26 7.74
N ASP A 8 5.59 -3.27 7.95
CA ASP A 8 5.67 -2.34 9.07
C ASP A 8 4.27 -2.05 9.61
N TYR A 9 4.18 -1.33 10.73
CA TYR A 9 2.94 -0.93 11.38
C TYR A 9 2.89 0.59 11.55
N CYS A 10 1.90 1.23 10.94
CA CYS A 10 1.66 2.66 11.16
C CYS A 10 0.73 2.84 12.36
N VAL A 11 1.24 3.46 13.42
CA VAL A 11 0.48 3.75 14.64
C VAL A 11 -0.48 4.94 14.52
N LEU A 12 -0.45 5.66 13.38
CA LEU A 12 -1.25 6.88 13.21
C LEU A 12 -2.74 6.60 12.98
N GLY A 13 -3.13 5.35 12.66
CA GLY A 13 -4.53 4.97 12.43
C GLY A 13 -5.20 5.74 11.29
N THR A 14 -4.41 6.24 10.34
CA THR A 14 -4.87 7.13 9.27
C THR A 14 -5.55 6.49 8.05
N PRO A 15 -5.46 5.18 7.74
CA PRO A 15 -6.05 4.67 6.52
C PRO A 15 -7.53 4.36 6.66
N ASP A 16 -8.26 4.60 5.57
CA ASP A 16 -9.64 4.16 5.43
C ASP A 16 -9.80 2.62 5.53
N SER A 17 -8.71 1.86 5.34
CA SER A 17 -8.69 0.40 5.42
C SER A 17 -9.14 -0.15 6.78
N GLY A 18 -9.05 0.64 7.86
CA GLY A 18 -9.49 0.22 9.19
C GLY A 18 -10.94 -0.27 9.24
N ARG A 19 -11.85 0.45 8.57
CA ARG A 19 -13.29 0.08 8.55
C ARG A 19 -13.56 -1.20 7.78
N PHE A 20 -12.76 -1.49 6.75
CA PHE A 20 -12.88 -2.72 5.97
C PHE A 20 -12.38 -3.91 6.79
N THR A 21 -11.26 -3.75 7.50
CA THR A 21 -10.74 -4.75 8.44
C THR A 21 -11.75 -5.05 9.55
N GLU A 22 -12.36 -4.01 10.15
CA GLU A 22 -13.41 -4.18 11.17
C GLU A 22 -14.64 -4.95 10.64
N ALA A 23 -14.95 -4.81 9.36
CA ALA A 23 -16.02 -5.55 8.69
C ALA A 23 -15.61 -6.97 8.23
N GLY A 24 -14.39 -7.42 8.55
CA GLY A 24 -13.86 -8.73 8.17
C GLY A 24 -13.43 -8.84 6.70
N VAL A 25 -13.28 -7.71 6.00
CA VAL A 25 -12.71 -7.69 4.64
C VAL A 25 -11.18 -7.73 4.75
N PRO A 26 -10.50 -8.71 4.12
CA PRO A 26 -9.05 -8.73 4.10
C PRO A 26 -8.50 -7.48 3.42
N THR A 27 -7.75 -6.67 4.16
CA THR A 27 -7.13 -5.46 3.61
C THR A 27 -5.67 -5.36 3.95
N THR A 28 -4.96 -4.64 3.09
CA THR A 28 -3.61 -4.15 3.32
C THR A 28 -3.48 -2.80 2.63
N TRP A 29 -2.40 -2.09 2.93
CA TRP A 29 -2.08 -0.79 2.36
C TRP A 29 -0.58 -0.68 2.14
N ILE A 30 -0.21 0.11 1.14
CA ILE A 30 1.19 0.41 0.84
C ILE A 30 1.38 1.89 1.13
N TRP A 31 2.37 2.23 1.95
CA TRP A 31 2.71 3.61 2.23
C TRP A 31 4.23 3.82 2.15
N GLY A 32 4.64 5.06 1.93
CA GLY A 32 6.05 5.48 2.04
C GLY A 32 6.29 6.14 3.40
N PRO A 33 6.98 5.49 4.35
CA PRO A 33 7.20 6.08 5.67
C PRO A 33 8.18 7.27 5.59
N GLY A 34 8.12 8.16 6.58
CA GLY A 34 9.15 9.16 6.83
C GLY A 34 9.12 10.37 5.89
N ASP A 35 7.97 10.70 5.29
CA ASP A 35 7.85 11.98 4.60
C ASP A 35 7.89 13.14 5.61
N LYS A 36 8.97 13.92 5.56
CA LYS A 36 9.19 15.11 6.41
C LYS A 36 8.21 16.25 6.10
N HIS A 37 7.54 16.19 4.97
CA HIS A 37 6.58 17.21 4.53
C HIS A 37 5.12 16.83 4.82
N TYR A 38 4.88 15.64 5.37
CA TYR A 38 3.54 15.20 5.75
C TYR A 38 2.82 16.23 6.65
N HIS A 39 1.56 16.53 6.34
CA HIS A 39 0.74 17.54 7.03
C HIS A 39 1.37 18.95 7.09
N SER A 40 2.20 19.30 6.10
CA SER A 40 2.79 20.63 6.00
C SER A 40 2.41 21.32 4.69
N PRO A 41 2.50 22.66 4.61
CA PRO A 41 2.36 23.37 3.34
C PRO A 41 3.39 22.98 2.27
N GLU A 42 4.45 22.24 2.63
CA GLU A 42 5.48 21.76 1.72
C GLU A 42 5.16 20.38 1.10
N ASP A 43 4.02 19.78 1.45
CA ASP A 43 3.46 18.63 0.72
C ASP A 43 2.96 19.11 -0.65
N LYS A 44 3.88 19.15 -1.62
CA LYS A 44 3.69 19.73 -2.94
C LYS A 44 4.07 18.74 -4.04
N PRO A 45 3.46 18.84 -5.24
CA PRO A 45 3.75 17.94 -6.36
C PRO A 45 5.24 17.84 -6.72
N GLU A 46 6.02 18.91 -6.56
CA GLU A 46 7.44 18.93 -6.89
C GLU A 46 8.31 18.08 -5.95
N ARG A 47 7.75 17.62 -4.81
CA ARG A 47 8.42 16.74 -3.84
C ARG A 47 8.15 15.26 -4.10
N VAL A 48 7.27 14.95 -5.04
CA VAL A 48 6.92 13.57 -5.38
C VAL A 48 8.08 12.90 -6.10
N ASP A 49 8.46 11.71 -5.62
CA ASP A 49 9.43 10.86 -6.29
C ASP A 49 8.73 10.01 -7.37
N PRO A 50 8.98 10.26 -8.68
CA PRO A 50 8.33 9.52 -9.75
C PRO A 50 8.71 8.03 -9.78
N ASN A 51 9.87 7.64 -9.24
CA ASN A 51 10.26 6.24 -9.17
C ASN A 51 9.41 5.49 -8.13
N LYS A 52 9.08 6.13 -7.00
CA LYS A 52 8.15 5.56 -6.01
C LYS A 52 6.75 5.37 -6.62
N LEU A 53 6.28 6.35 -7.40
CA LEU A 53 5.00 6.22 -8.12
C LEU A 53 5.00 5.06 -9.11
N LYS A 54 6.07 4.92 -9.92
CA LYS A 54 6.20 3.80 -10.86
C LYS A 54 6.19 2.45 -10.14
N ALA A 55 6.94 2.35 -9.04
CA ALA A 55 7.00 1.14 -8.24
C ALA A 55 5.62 0.74 -7.69
N LEU A 56 4.90 1.69 -7.09
CA LEU A 56 3.54 1.48 -6.61
C LEU A 56 2.59 1.05 -7.74
N ALA A 57 2.63 1.73 -8.89
CA ALA A 57 1.78 1.42 -10.03
C ALA A 57 2.00 -0.02 -10.53
N ASP A 58 3.26 -0.45 -10.66
CA ASP A 58 3.59 -1.80 -11.11
C ASP A 58 3.14 -2.88 -10.12
N ILE A 59 3.37 -2.65 -8.82
CA ILE A 59 2.96 -3.57 -7.76
C ILE A 59 1.43 -3.72 -7.77
N LEU A 60 0.71 -2.59 -7.73
CA LEU A 60 -0.75 -2.60 -7.66
C LEU A 60 -1.38 -3.18 -8.93
N ALA A 61 -0.91 -2.80 -10.12
CA ALA A 61 -1.42 -3.35 -11.37
C ALA A 61 -1.21 -4.88 -11.41
N THR A 62 -0.03 -5.36 -11.00
CA THR A 62 0.26 -6.79 -10.97
C THR A 62 -0.66 -7.53 -9.98
N VAL A 63 -0.82 -7.01 -8.76
CA VAL A 63 -1.64 -7.61 -7.71
C VAL A 63 -3.12 -7.63 -8.13
N ILE A 64 -3.65 -6.50 -8.58
CA ILE A 64 -5.04 -6.37 -9.01
C ILE A 64 -5.32 -7.31 -10.18
N CYS A 65 -4.47 -7.31 -11.22
CA CYS A 65 -4.65 -8.21 -12.37
C CYS A 65 -4.62 -9.68 -11.94
N ARG A 66 -3.72 -10.07 -11.03
CA ARG A 66 -3.66 -11.47 -10.55
C ARG A 66 -4.90 -11.84 -9.75
N LEU A 67 -5.32 -11.02 -8.79
CA LEU A 67 -6.49 -11.30 -7.96
C LEU A 67 -7.79 -11.30 -8.77
N ALA A 68 -7.94 -10.35 -9.71
CA ALA A 68 -9.14 -10.26 -10.53
C ALA A 68 -9.30 -11.42 -11.52
N ASN A 69 -8.20 -12.10 -11.88
CA ASN A 69 -8.19 -13.24 -12.81
C ASN A 69 -7.88 -14.57 -12.12
N ALA A 70 -7.83 -14.60 -10.78
CA ALA A 70 -7.62 -15.84 -10.05
C ALA A 70 -8.93 -16.64 -9.99
N GLU A 71 -8.89 -17.92 -10.38
CA GLU A 71 -10.01 -18.85 -10.16
C GLU A 71 -10.26 -19.10 -8.66
N GLU A 72 -9.19 -19.03 -7.86
CA GLU A 72 -9.20 -19.16 -6.40
C GLU A 72 -8.12 -18.27 -5.79
N ILE A 73 -8.46 -17.53 -4.73
CA ILE A 73 -7.49 -16.75 -3.96
C ILE A 73 -7.03 -17.60 -2.77
N LYS A 74 -5.77 -18.03 -2.80
CA LYS A 74 -5.16 -18.77 -1.69
C LYS A 74 -4.70 -17.81 -0.60
N TRP A 75 -5.49 -17.70 0.45
CA TRP A 75 -5.09 -17.03 1.68
C TRP A 75 -4.13 -17.95 2.45
N TYR A 76 -2.88 -17.53 2.63
CA TYR A 76 -1.99 -18.23 3.56
C TYR A 76 -2.42 -17.84 4.97
N ASN A 77 -2.97 -18.80 5.73
CA ASN A 77 -3.19 -18.66 7.16
C ASN A 77 -1.82 -18.66 7.84
N SER A 78 -1.20 -17.50 8.01
CA SER A 78 -0.07 -17.36 8.93
C SER A 78 -0.61 -17.22 10.35
N CYS A 79 -0.35 -18.24 11.17
CA CYS A 79 -0.52 -18.25 12.62
C CYS A 79 0.26 -17.13 13.31
#